data_AF-A0A5C6UUA6-F1
#
_entry.id   AF-A0A5C6UUA6-F1
#
_cell.length_a   1.000
_cell.length_b   1.000
_cell.length_c   1.000
_cell.angle_alpha   90.00
_cell.angle_beta   90.00
_cell.angle_gamma   90.00
#
_symmetry.space_group_name_H-M   'P 1'
#
loop_
_entity.id
_entity.type
_entity.pdbx_description
1 polymer ?
#
loop_
_entity_poly.entity_id
_entity_poly.type
_entity_poly.pdbx_seq_one_letter_code
_entity_poly.pdbx_strand_id
1 'polypeptide(L)'
;MKKVLLTLAVLLCSFWLIGQTISTFEDVLSGDSLLNGSESPLGTTYESGSAIFPNYYDTAWGGYWSNGFAITNISDSSTGDFSNLYGNITGSGYMSNSFAVAKHNSVIKIKGEAQNRTVKGFYLTNTTYAYHVVKDGNQFSKRFGGDTGNDPDYFRLVVKAYSQGILGADSVVAYLADYRFSDNQQDYILKDWEWVDLTNFGNADSILFTLETTDVGSFGPNTPYFFAIDDFTVENGSVGIFDKQDLTVNVYPNPAQDYILIEDGKNQPAFILNAEGKLVKNIATNRKEDVSTLQPGVYFVQLGTAVSKLVIQ
;
A
#
# COMPACT_ATOMS: atom_id res chain seq x y z
N MET A 1 41.06 -29.68 47.29
CA MET A 1 40.71 -29.39 45.88
C MET A 1 39.23 -28.99 45.81
N LYS A 2 38.93 -27.69 45.80
CA LYS A 2 37.55 -27.19 45.68
C LYS A 2 37.25 -26.94 44.20
N LYS A 3 36.27 -27.67 43.65
CA LYS A 3 35.75 -27.44 42.30
C LYS A 3 34.78 -26.27 42.36
N VAL A 4 35.11 -25.18 41.67
CA VAL A 4 34.21 -24.05 41.44
C VAL A 4 33.37 -24.41 40.21
N LEU A 5 32.06 -24.57 40.40
CA LEU A 5 31.10 -24.67 39.30
C LEU A 5 30.79 -23.24 38.82
N LEU A 6 31.15 -22.95 37.57
CA LEU A 6 30.76 -21.74 36.86
C LEU A 6 29.41 -21.99 36.19
N THR A 7 28.34 -21.37 36.68
CA THR A 7 27.02 -21.43 36.04
C THR A 7 26.91 -20.27 35.04
N LEU A 8 26.87 -20.61 33.74
CA LEU A 8 26.69 -19.65 32.66
C LEU A 8 25.18 -19.37 32.51
N ALA A 9 24.72 -18.19 32.92
CA ALA A 9 23.36 -17.72 32.65
C ALA A 9 23.32 -17.08 31.25
N VAL A 10 22.71 -17.77 30.29
CA VAL A 10 22.43 -17.20 28.96
C VAL A 10 21.14 -16.40 29.05
N LEU A 11 21.26 -15.07 28.96
CA LEU A 11 20.12 -14.16 28.84
C LEU A 11 19.60 -14.21 27.39
N LEU A 12 18.50 -14.91 27.16
CA LEU A 12 17.74 -14.84 25.90
C LEU A 12 16.88 -13.57 25.93
N CYS A 13 17.44 -12.45 25.44
CA CYS A 13 16.63 -11.30 25.05
C CYS A 13 15.99 -11.61 23.69
N SER A 14 14.70 -11.93 23.68
CA SER A 14 13.90 -11.90 22.46
C SER A 14 13.63 -10.44 22.10
N PHE A 15 14.35 -9.94 21.09
CA PHE A 15 13.98 -8.69 20.43
C PHE A 15 12.69 -8.92 19.66
N TRP A 16 11.61 -8.27 20.08
CA TRP A 16 10.41 -8.17 19.25
C TRP A 16 10.74 -7.24 18.09
N LEU A 17 11.00 -7.81 16.91
CA LEU A 17 11.02 -7.05 15.67
C LEU A 17 9.57 -6.66 15.37
N ILE A 18 9.22 -5.40 15.65
CA ILE A 18 8.03 -4.80 15.04
C ILE A 18 8.41 -4.60 13.57
N GLY A 19 7.84 -5.41 12.69
CA GLY A 19 8.00 -5.22 11.26
C GLY A 19 7.34 -3.92 10.83
N GLN A 20 7.84 -3.29 9.78
CA GLN A 20 7.14 -2.24 9.06
C GLN A 20 6.99 -2.67 7.60
N THR A 21 5.91 -2.27 6.97
CA THR A 21 5.77 -2.42 5.52
C THR A 21 5.90 -1.05 4.88
N ILE A 22 6.76 -1.00 3.87
CA ILE A 22 7.13 0.22 3.15
C ILE A 22 6.66 0.04 1.70
N SER A 23 5.97 1.03 1.17
CA SER A 23 5.62 1.10 -0.24
C SER A 23 6.73 1.82 -1.00
N THR A 24 7.71 1.06 -1.52
CA THR A 24 8.84 1.56 -2.32
C THR A 24 8.55 1.57 -3.83
N PHE A 25 7.40 0.99 -4.24
CA PHE A 25 6.92 0.85 -5.63
C PHE A 25 7.77 0.03 -6.61
N GLU A 26 8.97 -0.39 -6.21
CA GLU A 26 9.82 -1.32 -6.98
C GLU A 26 9.14 -2.69 -7.22
N ASP A 27 8.16 -3.06 -6.41
CA ASP A 27 7.33 -4.26 -6.58
C ASP A 27 6.20 -4.09 -7.62
N VAL A 28 5.92 -2.85 -8.02
CA VAL A 28 4.83 -2.50 -8.95
C VAL A 28 5.36 -2.19 -10.34
N LEU A 29 6.49 -1.48 -10.41
CA LEU A 29 7.04 -0.97 -11.66
C LEU A 29 8.31 -1.74 -12.04
N SER A 30 8.38 -2.26 -13.26
CA SER A 30 9.60 -2.88 -13.81
C SER A 30 10.17 -2.05 -14.96
N GLY A 31 11.42 -1.60 -14.84
CA GLY A 31 12.09 -0.77 -15.86
C GLY A 31 11.57 0.67 -15.95
N ASP A 32 12.05 1.42 -16.94
CA ASP A 32 11.59 2.80 -17.22
C ASP A 32 10.16 2.80 -17.74
N SER A 33 9.23 3.19 -16.87
CA SER A 33 7.81 2.94 -17.09
C SER A 33 6.92 3.93 -16.33
N LEU A 34 5.65 3.96 -16.74
CA LEU A 34 4.59 4.78 -16.18
C LEU A 34 3.32 3.94 -16.07
N LEU A 35 2.72 3.98 -14.88
CA LEU A 35 1.41 3.41 -14.61
C LEU A 35 0.47 4.54 -14.18
N ASN A 36 -0.17 5.17 -15.15
CA ASN A 36 -1.14 6.26 -14.94
C ASN A 36 -2.61 5.82 -15.10
N GLY A 37 -2.84 4.52 -15.34
CA GLY A 37 -4.16 3.92 -15.52
C GLY A 37 -4.65 3.81 -16.96
N SER A 38 -3.90 4.28 -17.97
CA SER A 38 -4.34 4.21 -19.38
C SER A 38 -4.62 2.78 -19.87
N GLU A 39 -3.83 1.81 -19.37
CA GLU A 39 -3.98 0.38 -19.69
C GLU A 39 -5.16 -0.29 -18.97
N SER A 40 -5.76 0.38 -17.99
CA SER A 40 -6.93 -0.10 -17.24
C SER A 40 -7.80 1.09 -16.82
N PRO A 41 -8.46 1.74 -17.81
CA PRO A 41 -9.15 2.99 -17.59
C PRO A 41 -10.46 2.78 -16.81
N LEU A 42 -11.06 3.89 -16.37
CA LEU A 42 -12.29 3.95 -15.58
C LEU A 42 -12.18 3.35 -14.16
N GLY A 43 -10.96 3.26 -13.65
CA GLY A 43 -10.66 2.90 -12.27
C GLY A 43 -9.80 1.65 -12.17
N THR A 44 -8.65 1.80 -11.52
CA THR A 44 -7.76 0.69 -11.16
C THR A 44 -7.08 0.99 -9.82
N THR A 45 -6.26 0.06 -9.34
CA THR A 45 -5.49 0.22 -8.12
C THR A 45 -4.10 -0.37 -8.29
N TYR A 46 -3.10 0.33 -7.77
CA TYR A 46 -1.75 -0.21 -7.61
C TYR A 46 -1.54 -0.60 -6.17
N GLU A 47 -0.87 -1.71 -5.92
CA GLU A 47 -0.61 -2.19 -4.58
C GLU A 47 0.89 -2.28 -4.36
N SER A 48 1.41 -1.58 -3.36
CA SER A 48 2.81 -1.68 -2.94
C SER A 48 2.86 -1.84 -1.44
N GLY A 49 3.56 -2.86 -0.97
CA GLY A 49 3.56 -3.21 0.46
C GLY A 49 2.14 -3.44 1.01
N SER A 50 1.79 -2.77 2.11
CA SER A 50 0.47 -2.89 2.78
C SER A 50 -0.49 -1.77 2.39
N ALA A 51 -0.22 -1.06 1.30
CA ALA A 51 -1.04 0.04 0.82
C ALA A 51 -1.61 -0.25 -0.58
N ILE A 52 -2.77 0.35 -0.82
CA ILE A 52 -3.47 0.40 -2.10
C ILE A 52 -3.53 1.86 -2.52
N PHE A 53 -3.11 2.11 -3.75
CA PHE A 53 -3.03 3.41 -4.40
C PHE A 53 -4.06 3.44 -5.54
N PRO A 54 -5.27 3.97 -5.32
CA PRO A 54 -6.28 4.06 -6.36
C PRO A 54 -5.83 4.97 -7.49
N ASN A 55 -6.22 4.62 -8.71
CA ASN A 55 -6.00 5.40 -9.90
C ASN A 55 -7.29 5.47 -10.70
N TYR A 56 -7.56 6.62 -11.31
CA TYR A 56 -8.63 6.76 -12.28
C TYR A 56 -8.13 7.46 -13.53
N TYR A 57 -8.24 6.76 -14.66
CA TYR A 57 -8.02 7.29 -15.99
C TYR A 57 -9.37 7.45 -16.69
N ASP A 58 -9.77 8.70 -16.94
CA ASP A 58 -10.97 9.04 -17.69
C ASP A 58 -10.68 8.87 -19.19
N THR A 59 -11.64 8.37 -19.97
CA THR A 59 -11.50 8.14 -21.42
C THR A 59 -12.10 9.27 -22.26
N ALA A 60 -12.77 10.25 -21.62
CA ALA A 60 -13.28 11.43 -22.29
C ALA A 60 -12.16 12.27 -22.92
N TRP A 61 -12.47 12.96 -24.02
CA TRP A 61 -11.58 13.92 -24.68
C TRP A 61 -10.20 13.39 -25.09
N GLY A 62 -10.09 12.09 -25.41
CA GLY A 62 -8.82 11.45 -25.78
C GLY A 62 -8.08 10.80 -24.61
N GLY A 63 -8.63 10.91 -23.40
CA GLY A 63 -8.20 10.18 -22.23
C GLY A 63 -7.17 10.94 -21.38
N TYR A 64 -7.34 10.90 -20.06
CA TYR A 64 -6.46 11.58 -19.12
C TYR A 64 -6.53 10.97 -17.71
N TRP A 65 -5.42 11.06 -16.98
CA TRP A 65 -5.36 10.68 -15.57
C TRP A 65 -6.14 11.71 -14.73
N SER A 66 -7.34 11.35 -14.28
CA SER A 66 -8.27 12.28 -13.66
C SER A 66 -8.16 12.31 -12.14
N ASN A 67 -7.83 11.18 -11.49
CA ASN A 67 -7.77 11.08 -10.02
C ASN A 67 -6.76 10.02 -9.53
N GLY A 68 -6.31 10.15 -8.28
CA GLY A 68 -5.58 9.12 -7.58
C GLY A 68 -4.06 9.25 -7.69
N PHE A 69 -3.40 8.11 -7.88
CA PHE A 69 -1.94 7.97 -7.93
C PHE A 69 -1.49 7.42 -9.27
N ALA A 70 -0.37 7.91 -9.80
CA ALA A 70 0.37 7.30 -10.89
C ALA A 70 1.71 6.80 -10.33
N ILE A 71 2.09 5.57 -10.67
CA ILE A 71 3.38 4.98 -10.26
C ILE A 71 4.36 5.12 -11.41
N THR A 72 5.55 5.63 -11.13
CA THR A 72 6.48 6.03 -12.20
C THR A 72 7.91 6.12 -11.70
N ASN A 73 8.86 6.10 -12.64
CA ASN A 73 10.26 6.40 -12.42
C ASN A 73 10.78 7.48 -13.39
N ILE A 74 9.89 8.35 -13.91
CA ILE A 74 10.28 9.44 -14.80
C ILE A 74 11.23 10.40 -14.09
N SER A 75 12.43 10.53 -14.62
CA SER A 75 13.51 11.31 -14.02
C SER A 75 13.61 12.76 -14.52
N ASP A 76 12.66 13.21 -15.35
CA ASP A 76 12.66 14.60 -15.85
C ASP A 76 12.32 15.58 -14.72
N SER A 77 13.37 16.20 -14.18
CA SER A 77 13.32 17.27 -13.17
C SER A 77 13.43 18.69 -13.77
N SER A 78 13.44 18.82 -15.10
CA SER A 78 13.69 20.08 -15.80
C SER A 78 12.46 20.66 -16.47
N THR A 79 11.58 19.83 -17.06
CA THR A 79 10.41 20.31 -17.79
C THR A 79 9.32 20.77 -16.83
N GLY A 80 9.19 22.09 -16.65
CA GLY A 80 8.29 22.75 -15.69
C GLY A 80 6.89 23.06 -16.20
N ASP A 81 6.31 22.23 -17.05
CA ASP A 81 4.98 22.44 -17.62
C ASP A 81 4.08 21.20 -17.60
N PHE A 82 2.87 21.33 -18.12
CA PHE A 82 1.84 20.28 -18.11
C PHE A 82 2.22 19.02 -18.88
N SER A 83 3.27 19.03 -19.71
CA SER A 83 3.76 17.82 -20.37
C SER A 83 4.48 16.88 -19.40
N ASN A 84 4.89 17.38 -18.23
CA ASN A 84 5.58 16.61 -17.19
C ASN A 84 4.71 16.42 -15.94
N LEU A 85 3.63 15.65 -16.08
CA LEU A 85 2.69 15.38 -14.98
C LEU A 85 3.21 14.36 -13.96
N TYR A 86 4.24 13.59 -14.32
CA TYR A 86 4.63 12.38 -13.59
C TYR A 86 6.09 12.42 -13.09
N GLY A 87 6.86 13.46 -13.42
CA GLY A 87 8.19 13.67 -12.84
C GLY A 87 8.14 14.33 -11.46
N ASN A 88 9.18 14.09 -10.66
CA ASN A 88 9.41 14.82 -9.42
C ASN A 88 10.72 15.61 -9.48
N ILE A 89 10.82 16.67 -8.67
CA ILE A 89 11.94 17.61 -8.75
C ILE A 89 13.29 17.00 -8.37
N THR A 90 13.31 15.92 -7.60
CA THR A 90 14.54 15.18 -7.25
C THR A 90 15.02 14.29 -8.40
N GLY A 91 14.14 13.96 -9.36
CA GLY A 91 14.43 13.11 -10.51
C GLY A 91 14.52 11.60 -10.22
N SER A 92 14.21 11.16 -8.99
CA SER A 92 14.20 9.74 -8.60
C SER A 92 13.32 9.52 -7.37
N GLY A 93 13.12 8.26 -6.96
CA GLY A 93 12.49 7.94 -5.68
C GLY A 93 13.44 8.15 -4.50
N TYR A 94 12.93 8.00 -3.28
CA TYR A 94 13.72 8.13 -2.06
C TYR A 94 14.58 6.87 -1.85
N MET A 95 15.87 6.96 -2.22
CA MET A 95 16.79 5.80 -2.22
C MET A 95 16.29 4.61 -3.06
N SER A 96 15.42 4.90 -4.02
CA SER A 96 14.73 3.99 -4.92
C SER A 96 14.68 4.62 -6.32
N ASN A 97 14.21 3.90 -7.34
CA ASN A 97 14.00 4.46 -8.67
C ASN A 97 12.56 4.95 -8.86
N SER A 98 11.63 4.21 -8.28
CA SER A 98 10.20 4.38 -8.48
C SER A 98 9.56 5.17 -7.34
N PHE A 99 8.53 5.93 -7.66
CA PHE A 99 7.78 6.73 -6.70
C PHE A 99 6.32 6.87 -7.18
N ALA A 100 5.47 7.47 -6.34
CA ALA A 100 4.11 7.80 -6.73
C ALA A 100 3.94 9.31 -6.90
N VAL A 101 3.32 9.72 -8.00
CA VAL A 101 2.75 11.06 -8.15
C VAL A 101 1.27 11.01 -7.83
N ALA A 102 0.81 11.95 -7.03
CA ALA A 102 -0.56 12.03 -6.54
C ALA A 102 -1.22 13.34 -6.94
N LYS A 103 -2.51 13.27 -7.27
CA LYS A 103 -3.35 14.46 -7.45
C LYS A 103 -3.93 14.93 -6.11
N HIS A 104 -4.42 16.15 -6.09
CA HIS A 104 -5.27 16.64 -5.00
C HIS A 104 -6.48 15.70 -4.75
N ASN A 105 -6.82 15.52 -3.46
CA ASN A 105 -7.87 14.63 -2.96
C ASN A 105 -7.65 13.13 -3.25
N SER A 106 -6.40 12.71 -3.39
CA SER A 106 -6.06 11.29 -3.46
C SER A 106 -6.12 10.64 -2.07
N VAL A 107 -6.47 9.35 -2.04
CA VAL A 107 -6.63 8.58 -0.81
C VAL A 107 -5.85 7.27 -0.91
N ILE A 108 -4.89 7.05 -0.03
CA ILE A 108 -4.25 5.73 0.14
C ILE A 108 -5.15 4.89 1.04
N LYS A 109 -5.38 3.62 0.67
CA LYS A 109 -6.07 2.66 1.55
C LYS A 109 -5.07 1.66 2.10
N ILE A 110 -5.24 1.28 3.35
CA ILE A 110 -4.39 0.29 4.02
C ILE A 110 -5.07 -1.08 3.91
N LYS A 111 -4.28 -2.11 3.57
CA LYS A 111 -4.78 -3.47 3.32
C LYS A 111 -4.13 -4.51 4.24
N GLY A 112 -4.77 -5.68 4.27
CA GLY A 112 -4.28 -6.84 5.02
C GLY A 112 -4.18 -6.57 6.52
N GLU A 113 -3.17 -7.15 7.15
CA GLU A 113 -2.97 -7.09 8.61
C GLU A 113 -2.52 -5.73 9.14
N ALA A 114 -2.10 -4.85 8.23
CA ALA A 114 -1.77 -3.46 8.53
C ALA A 114 -3.03 -2.60 8.66
N GLN A 115 -4.21 -3.09 8.27
CA GLN A 115 -5.45 -2.32 8.40
C GLN A 115 -5.73 -1.98 9.87
N ASN A 116 -6.10 -0.72 10.14
CA ASN A 116 -6.26 -0.18 11.49
C ASN A 116 -4.98 -0.25 12.34
N ARG A 117 -3.80 -0.21 11.71
CA ARG A 117 -2.52 -0.01 12.40
C ARG A 117 -2.06 1.43 12.25
N THR A 118 -1.03 1.77 13.02
CA THR A 118 -0.44 3.10 12.99
C THR A 118 0.31 3.31 11.66
N VAL A 119 -0.08 4.35 10.93
CA VAL A 119 0.68 4.85 9.79
C VAL A 119 1.83 5.68 10.34
N LYS A 120 3.07 5.32 9.99
CA LYS A 120 4.25 6.05 10.47
C LYS A 120 4.45 7.35 9.72
N GLY A 121 4.32 7.31 8.40
CA GLY A 121 4.59 8.46 7.56
C GLY A 121 4.95 8.08 6.14
N PHE A 122 5.48 9.05 5.42
CA PHE A 122 5.93 8.94 4.04
C PHE A 122 6.92 10.07 3.73
N TYR A 123 7.71 9.91 2.67
CA TYR A 123 8.51 11.00 2.13
C TYR A 123 7.70 11.80 1.12
N LEU A 124 7.82 13.13 1.18
CA LEU A 124 7.13 14.10 0.34
C LEU A 124 8.16 14.92 -0.45
N THR A 125 7.84 15.25 -1.70
CA THR A 125 8.54 16.30 -2.46
C THR A 125 7.62 16.93 -3.51
N ASN A 126 8.08 18.02 -4.13
CA ASN A 126 7.34 18.63 -5.25
C ASN A 126 7.41 17.78 -6.51
N THR A 127 6.33 17.80 -7.30
CA THR A 127 6.45 17.41 -8.72
C THR A 127 7.30 18.43 -9.46
N THR A 128 7.94 18.01 -10.56
CA THR A 128 8.72 18.92 -11.41
C THR A 128 7.88 20.10 -11.88
N TYR A 129 6.66 19.81 -12.35
CA TYR A 129 5.74 20.83 -12.82
C TYR A 129 5.37 21.83 -11.71
N ALA A 130 4.92 21.34 -10.53
CA ALA A 130 4.53 22.24 -9.44
C ALA A 130 5.72 23.07 -8.94
N TYR A 131 6.91 22.48 -8.82
CA TYR A 131 8.12 23.19 -8.38
C TYR A 131 8.43 24.40 -9.27
N HIS A 132 8.52 24.20 -10.58
CA HIS A 132 8.88 25.27 -11.51
C HIS A 132 7.77 26.33 -11.61
N VAL A 133 6.49 25.94 -11.52
CA VAL A 133 5.40 26.92 -11.48
C VAL A 133 5.44 27.78 -10.21
N VAL A 134 5.68 27.18 -9.05
CA VAL A 134 5.84 27.93 -7.80
C VAL A 134 7.03 28.89 -7.89
N LYS A 135 8.15 28.41 -8.43
CA LYS A 135 9.41 29.16 -8.51
C LYS A 135 9.37 30.31 -9.52
N ASP A 136 8.93 30.02 -10.74
CA ASP A 136 9.11 30.91 -11.90
C ASP A 136 7.77 31.52 -12.37
N GLY A 137 6.63 30.98 -11.92
CA GLY A 137 5.30 31.34 -12.44
C GLY A 137 5.10 30.84 -13.88
N ASN A 138 3.93 31.13 -14.44
CA ASN A 138 3.64 30.92 -15.87
C ASN A 138 2.51 31.88 -16.33
N GLN A 139 1.92 31.64 -17.50
CA GLN A 139 0.83 32.49 -18.02
C GLN A 139 -0.47 32.47 -17.19
N PHE A 140 -0.63 31.50 -16.28
CA PHE A 140 -1.80 31.32 -15.41
C PHE A 140 -1.48 31.55 -13.93
N SER A 141 -0.28 31.22 -13.50
CA SER A 141 0.17 31.21 -12.10
C SER A 141 1.18 32.29 -11.84
N LYS A 142 1.05 33.00 -10.73
CA LYS A 142 2.12 33.91 -10.27
C LYS A 142 3.30 33.10 -9.71
N ARG A 143 4.51 33.66 -9.77
CA ARG A 143 5.61 33.15 -8.96
C ARG A 143 5.39 33.48 -7.48
N PHE A 144 5.79 32.59 -6.59
CA PHE A 144 5.67 32.83 -5.16
C PHE A 144 6.64 33.89 -4.66
N GLY A 145 6.24 34.63 -3.63
CA GLY A 145 6.95 35.83 -3.18
C GLY A 145 6.70 37.05 -4.07
N GLY A 146 6.01 36.90 -5.21
CA GLY A 146 5.67 38.00 -6.10
C GLY A 146 6.90 38.70 -6.67
N ASP A 147 6.73 39.95 -7.09
CA ASP A 147 7.82 40.65 -7.78
C ASP A 147 9.00 41.03 -6.89
N THR A 148 8.72 41.21 -5.60
CA THR A 148 9.65 41.74 -4.62
C THR A 148 10.17 40.68 -3.64
N GLY A 149 9.66 39.45 -3.73
CA GLY A 149 9.90 38.38 -2.77
C GLY A 149 9.06 38.47 -1.48
N ASN A 150 8.17 39.46 -1.33
CA ASN A 150 7.46 39.73 -0.08
C ASN A 150 6.00 39.25 -0.06
N ASP A 151 5.48 38.67 -1.15
CA ASP A 151 4.12 38.15 -1.15
C ASP A 151 4.06 36.90 -0.26
N PRO A 152 3.21 36.87 0.80
CA PRO A 152 3.13 35.73 1.69
C PRO A 152 2.38 34.57 1.01
N ASP A 153 3.12 33.68 0.38
CA ASP A 153 2.58 32.54 -0.36
C ASP A 153 2.87 31.20 0.32
N TYR A 154 2.00 30.21 0.05
CA TYR A 154 2.29 28.83 0.42
C TYR A 154 1.68 27.85 -0.56
N PHE A 155 2.31 26.68 -0.65
CA PHE A 155 1.77 25.50 -1.29
C PHE A 155 1.99 24.35 -0.31
N ARG A 156 0.91 23.72 0.15
CA ARG A 156 0.98 22.76 1.25
C ARG A 156 0.06 21.58 1.06
N LEU A 157 0.46 20.47 1.67
CA LEU A 157 -0.28 19.24 1.78
C LEU A 157 -0.93 19.16 3.15
N VAL A 158 -2.25 19.02 3.18
CA VAL A 158 -3.03 18.71 4.37
C VAL A 158 -3.38 17.24 4.33
N VAL A 159 -2.84 16.49 5.30
CA VAL A 159 -3.03 15.05 5.44
C VAL A 159 -4.04 14.80 6.55
N LYS A 160 -4.98 13.89 6.30
CA LYS A 160 -5.95 13.41 7.29
C LYS A 160 -6.07 11.90 7.26
N ALA A 161 -6.47 11.31 8.38
CA ALA A 161 -6.71 9.88 8.49
C ALA A 161 -8.20 9.57 8.61
N TYR A 162 -8.63 8.47 8.00
CA TYR A 162 -9.88 7.80 8.33
C TYR A 162 -9.61 6.65 9.31
N SER A 163 -10.56 6.43 10.22
CA SER A 163 -10.62 5.25 11.06
C SER A 163 -12.05 4.69 11.03
N GLN A 164 -12.16 3.40 10.72
CA GLN A 164 -13.44 2.72 10.48
C GLN A 164 -14.33 3.44 9.45
N GLY A 165 -13.70 4.02 8.42
CA GLY A 165 -14.36 4.77 7.35
C GLY A 165 -14.81 6.19 7.75
N ILE A 166 -14.48 6.66 8.96
CA ILE A 166 -14.84 8.00 9.45
C ILE A 166 -13.61 8.90 9.39
N LEU A 167 -13.73 10.06 8.73
CA LEU A 167 -12.66 11.05 8.62
C LEU A 167 -12.42 11.72 9.98
N GLY A 168 -11.16 11.71 10.43
CA GLY A 168 -10.73 12.38 11.65
C GLY A 168 -10.78 13.92 11.55
N ALA A 169 -10.89 14.56 12.72
CA ALA A 169 -10.84 16.02 12.83
C ALA A 169 -9.41 16.56 12.65
N ASP A 170 -8.42 15.85 13.20
CA ASP A 170 -7.01 16.24 13.18
C ASP A 170 -6.41 16.20 11.77
N SER A 171 -5.34 16.97 11.58
CA SER A 171 -4.55 16.97 10.34
C SER A 171 -3.08 17.19 10.61
N VAL A 172 -2.25 16.61 9.74
CA VAL A 172 -0.82 16.94 9.63
C VAL A 172 -0.66 17.83 8.40
N VAL A 173 0.12 18.91 8.54
CA VAL A 173 0.37 19.86 7.45
C VAL A 173 1.85 19.82 7.11
N ALA A 174 2.15 19.58 5.83
CA ALA A 174 3.51 19.61 5.28
C ALA A 174 3.59 20.65 4.16
N TYR A 175 4.64 21.45 4.13
CA TYR A 175 4.78 22.56 3.20
C TYR A 175 5.66 22.17 2.02
N LEU A 176 5.11 22.25 0.81
CA LEU A 176 5.84 22.10 -0.44
C LEU A 176 6.51 23.42 -0.85
N ALA A 177 5.96 24.55 -0.40
CA ALA A 177 6.62 25.85 -0.42
C ALA A 177 6.03 26.75 0.68
N ASP A 178 6.86 27.60 1.28
CA ASP A 178 6.44 28.59 2.28
C ASP A 178 7.26 29.87 2.13
N TYR A 179 6.57 30.97 1.81
CA TYR A 179 7.11 32.32 1.57
C TYR A 179 6.53 33.32 2.58
N ARG A 180 6.02 32.84 3.72
CA ARG A 180 5.34 33.68 4.71
C ARG A 180 6.30 34.21 5.78
N PHE A 181 7.59 33.95 5.67
CA PHE A 181 8.56 34.38 6.66
C PHE A 181 8.75 35.90 6.58
N SER A 182 8.99 36.53 7.74
CA SER A 182 9.31 37.96 7.77
C SER A 182 10.72 38.27 7.22
N ASP A 183 11.58 37.26 7.19
CA ASP A 183 12.92 37.30 6.59
C ASP A 183 12.92 36.33 5.42
N ASN A 184 12.84 36.87 4.20
CA ASN A 184 12.65 36.11 2.97
C ASN A 184 13.83 35.15 2.67
N GLN A 185 14.95 35.24 3.40
CA GLN A 185 16.01 34.22 3.33
C GLN A 185 15.59 32.87 3.90
N GLN A 186 14.49 32.82 4.65
CA GLN A 186 13.89 31.59 5.17
C GLN A 186 12.83 31.03 4.23
N ASP A 187 12.44 31.77 3.19
CA ASP A 187 11.50 31.28 2.19
C ASP A 187 12.09 30.08 1.44
N TYR A 188 11.24 29.10 1.16
CA TYR A 188 11.71 27.88 0.52
C TYR A 188 10.65 27.25 -0.38
N ILE A 189 11.17 26.45 -1.33
CA ILE A 189 10.42 25.46 -2.09
C ILE A 189 11.09 24.12 -1.81
N LEU A 190 10.32 23.13 -1.38
CA LEU A 190 10.82 21.80 -1.09
C LEU A 190 11.31 21.14 -2.38
N LYS A 191 12.62 20.89 -2.48
CA LYS A 191 13.28 20.27 -3.64
C LYS A 191 13.98 18.96 -3.35
N ASP A 192 13.93 18.54 -2.10
CA ASP A 192 14.48 17.29 -1.58
C ASP A 192 13.31 16.45 -1.02
N TRP A 193 13.58 15.19 -0.67
CA TRP A 193 12.60 14.35 0.03
C TRP A 193 12.53 14.71 1.52
N GLU A 194 11.34 15.04 2.01
CA GLU A 194 11.08 15.36 3.42
C GLU A 194 10.16 14.33 4.05
N TRP A 195 10.52 13.82 5.23
CA TRP A 195 9.68 12.88 5.98
C TRP A 195 8.51 13.59 6.64
N VAL A 196 7.29 13.11 6.38
CA VAL A 196 6.06 13.57 7.02
C VAL A 196 5.60 12.52 8.04
N ASP A 197 5.71 12.85 9.33
CA ASP A 197 5.30 11.98 10.43
C ASP A 197 3.78 11.99 10.63
N LEU A 198 3.16 10.82 10.54
CA LEU A 198 1.72 10.60 10.69
C LEU A 198 1.34 9.85 11.97
N THR A 199 2.31 9.55 12.85
CA THR A 199 2.09 8.72 14.05
C THR A 199 1.04 9.30 15.00
N ASN A 200 0.84 10.62 14.99
CA ASN A 200 -0.18 11.30 15.80
C ASN A 200 -1.62 10.92 15.45
N PHE A 201 -1.89 10.36 14.27
CA PHE A 201 -3.22 9.84 13.93
C PHE A 201 -3.54 8.52 14.65
N GLY A 202 -2.52 7.82 15.16
CA GLY A 202 -2.68 6.46 15.67
C GLY A 202 -3.17 5.51 14.56
N ASN A 203 -4.13 4.66 14.88
CA ASN A 203 -4.65 3.66 13.96
C ASN A 203 -5.52 4.27 12.86
N ALA A 204 -5.24 3.90 11.60
CA ALA A 204 -6.00 4.37 10.44
C ALA A 204 -6.34 3.23 9.47
N ASP A 205 -7.39 3.40 8.66
CA ASP A 205 -7.70 2.54 7.52
C ASP A 205 -7.34 3.19 6.17
N SER A 206 -7.32 4.52 6.10
CA SER A 206 -6.98 5.26 4.89
C SER A 206 -6.49 6.65 5.22
N ILE A 207 -5.67 7.21 4.31
CA ILE A 207 -5.04 8.52 4.45
C ILE A 207 -5.46 9.38 3.27
N LEU A 208 -6.08 10.52 3.55
CA LEU A 208 -6.51 11.54 2.60
C LEU A 208 -5.45 12.62 2.46
N PHE A 209 -5.20 13.02 1.22
CA PHE A 209 -4.23 14.04 0.85
C PHE A 209 -4.93 15.19 0.12
N THR A 210 -4.94 16.38 0.71
CA THR A 210 -5.56 17.58 0.15
C THR A 210 -4.49 18.67 -0.04
N LEU A 211 -4.33 19.15 -1.26
CA LEU A 211 -3.45 20.29 -1.55
C LEU A 211 -4.17 21.62 -1.37
N GLU A 212 -3.44 22.62 -0.87
CA GLU A 212 -3.86 24.01 -0.75
C GLU A 212 -2.75 24.96 -1.24
N THR A 213 -3.15 26.04 -1.92
CA THR A 213 -2.25 27.10 -2.41
C THR A 213 -2.83 28.50 -2.14
N THR A 214 -1.97 29.51 -2.05
CA THR A 214 -2.38 30.93 -2.08
C THR A 214 -2.62 31.45 -3.49
N ASP A 215 -2.05 30.82 -4.53
CA ASP A 215 -2.23 31.20 -5.93
C ASP A 215 -3.54 30.62 -6.50
N VAL A 216 -4.63 31.31 -6.20
CA VAL A 216 -6.01 30.95 -6.56
C VAL A 216 -6.62 32.05 -7.44
N GLY A 217 -7.02 31.67 -8.66
CA GLY A 217 -7.76 32.53 -9.59
C GLY A 217 -9.27 32.29 -9.53
N SER A 218 -10.01 32.95 -10.43
CA SER A 218 -11.48 32.88 -10.48
C SER A 218 -12.04 31.48 -10.79
N PHE A 219 -11.23 30.59 -11.37
CA PHE A 219 -11.62 29.23 -11.75
C PHE A 219 -11.05 28.15 -10.82
N GLY A 220 -10.42 28.55 -9.72
CA GLY A 220 -9.78 27.66 -8.76
C GLY A 220 -8.26 27.88 -8.68
N PRO A 221 -7.52 26.92 -8.13
CA PRO A 221 -6.08 27.04 -7.98
C PRO A 221 -5.39 27.14 -9.34
N ASN A 222 -4.47 28.10 -9.48
CA ASN A 222 -3.62 28.17 -10.66
C ASN A 222 -2.40 27.25 -10.49
N THR A 223 -1.90 27.06 -9.26
CA THR A 223 -0.80 26.12 -8.98
C THR A 223 -1.19 24.69 -9.35
N PRO A 224 -0.32 23.92 -10.04
CA PRO A 224 -0.59 22.53 -10.36
C PRO A 224 -0.79 21.69 -9.10
N TYR A 225 -1.96 21.07 -8.98
CA TYR A 225 -2.34 20.27 -7.81
C TYR A 225 -1.81 18.83 -7.88
N PHE A 226 -0.48 18.71 -7.92
CA PHE A 226 0.25 17.44 -7.93
C PHE A 226 1.42 17.46 -6.94
N PHE A 227 1.66 16.34 -6.27
CA PHE A 227 2.79 16.13 -5.36
C PHE A 227 3.35 14.72 -5.54
N ALA A 228 4.60 14.50 -5.14
CA ALA A 228 5.23 13.19 -5.19
C ALA A 228 5.42 12.64 -3.78
N ILE A 229 5.18 11.34 -3.62
CA ILE A 229 5.42 10.61 -2.38
C ILE A 229 6.25 9.35 -2.64
N ASP A 230 6.98 8.94 -1.61
CA ASP A 230 7.63 7.65 -1.58
C ASP A 230 7.65 7.06 -0.16
N ASP A 231 7.96 5.77 -0.06
CA ASP A 231 8.20 5.07 1.20
C ASP A 231 7.06 5.21 2.21
N PHE A 232 5.81 5.12 1.73
CA PHE A 232 4.63 5.12 2.61
C PHE A 232 4.71 3.93 3.56
N THR A 233 4.82 4.23 4.86
CA THR A 233 5.19 3.25 5.88
C THR A 233 4.07 3.03 6.88
N VAL A 234 3.68 1.78 7.05
CA VAL A 234 2.69 1.35 8.06
C VAL A 234 3.35 0.37 9.03
N GLU A 235 3.01 0.49 10.31
CA GLU A 235 3.38 -0.50 11.31
C GLU A 235 2.75 -1.84 10.97
N ASN A 236 3.54 -2.90 10.88
CA ASN A 236 2.95 -4.23 10.80
C ASN A 236 2.37 -4.55 12.17
N GLY A 237 1.26 -5.30 12.18
CA GLY A 237 0.97 -6.09 13.37
C GLY A 237 2.20 -6.93 13.73
N SER A 238 2.40 -7.26 15.00
CA SER A 238 3.36 -8.30 15.37
C SER A 238 3.25 -9.42 14.34
N VAL A 239 4.37 -9.86 13.77
CA VAL A 239 4.47 -11.20 13.18
C VAL A 239 4.26 -12.16 14.35
N GLY A 240 3.01 -12.27 14.80
CA GLY A 240 2.53 -13.53 15.28
C GLY A 240 2.88 -14.48 14.16
N ILE A 241 3.58 -15.56 14.50
CA ILE A 241 3.57 -16.75 13.68
C ILE A 241 2.12 -16.90 13.27
N PHE A 242 1.82 -16.63 12.01
CA PHE A 242 0.60 -17.17 11.45
C PHE A 242 0.82 -18.65 11.67
N ASP A 243 0.08 -19.22 12.62
CA ASP A 243 -0.61 -20.44 12.28
C ASP A 243 -1.24 -20.10 10.93
N LYS A 244 -0.53 -20.46 9.86
CA LYS A 244 -1.16 -20.95 8.66
C LYS A 244 -2.27 -21.78 9.26
N GLN A 245 -3.52 -21.30 9.15
CA GLN A 245 -4.64 -22.12 9.53
C GLN A 245 -4.53 -23.23 8.50
N ASP A 246 -3.74 -24.25 8.82
CA ASP A 246 -3.76 -25.52 8.17
C ASP A 246 -5.23 -25.86 8.34
N LEU A 247 -5.98 -25.69 7.24
CA LEU A 247 -7.28 -26.28 7.14
C LEU A 247 -6.99 -27.78 7.28
N THR A 248 -7.00 -28.26 8.52
CA THR A 248 -6.83 -29.66 8.82
C THR A 248 -8.18 -30.27 8.54
N VAL A 249 -8.31 -30.92 7.39
CA VAL A 249 -9.50 -31.71 7.10
C VAL A 249 -9.40 -33.04 7.86
N ASN A 250 -10.22 -33.18 8.88
CA ASN A 250 -10.30 -34.41 9.64
C ASN A 250 -11.27 -35.36 8.94
N VAL A 251 -10.79 -36.59 8.67
CA VAL A 251 -11.56 -37.63 7.98
C VAL A 251 -11.70 -38.81 8.93
N TYR A 252 -12.95 -39.19 9.24
CA TYR A 252 -13.23 -40.28 10.18
C TYR A 252 -14.24 -41.29 9.64
N PRO A 253 -14.11 -42.58 9.96
CA PRO A 253 -12.91 -43.20 10.54
C PRO A 253 -11.72 -43.14 9.57
N ASN A 254 -10.50 -43.22 10.10
CA ASN A 254 -9.29 -43.41 9.31
C ASN A 254 -8.31 -44.27 10.13
N PRO A 255 -8.04 -45.54 9.73
CA PRO A 255 -8.48 -46.19 8.49
C PRO A 255 -10.00 -46.40 8.37
N ALA A 256 -10.52 -46.43 7.14
CA ALA A 256 -11.94 -46.62 6.81
C ALA A 256 -12.17 -47.92 6.02
N GLN A 257 -13.35 -48.49 6.16
CA GLN A 257 -13.81 -49.66 5.40
C GLN A 257 -15.11 -49.35 4.67
N ASP A 258 -16.15 -48.96 5.39
CA ASP A 258 -17.49 -48.77 4.79
C ASP A 258 -17.80 -47.31 4.41
N TYR A 259 -17.46 -46.36 5.27
CA TYR A 259 -17.80 -44.96 5.08
C TYR A 259 -16.73 -44.03 5.66
N ILE A 260 -16.76 -42.77 5.22
CA ILE A 260 -16.05 -41.65 5.83
C ILE A 260 -17.02 -40.50 6.13
N LEU A 261 -16.62 -39.62 7.05
CA LEU A 261 -17.28 -38.37 7.41
C LEU A 261 -16.21 -37.27 7.46
N ILE A 262 -16.55 -36.13 6.88
CA ILE A 262 -15.76 -34.90 6.93
C ILE A 262 -16.65 -33.82 7.54
N GLU A 263 -16.26 -33.26 8.67
CA GLU A 263 -16.98 -32.18 9.34
C GLU A 263 -16.32 -30.84 8.99
N ASP A 264 -17.03 -29.97 8.27
CA ASP A 264 -16.52 -28.65 7.85
C ASP A 264 -17.44 -27.48 8.28
N GLY A 265 -18.68 -27.76 8.71
CA GLY A 265 -19.70 -26.77 9.06
C GLY A 265 -20.15 -25.85 7.93
N LYS A 266 -19.68 -26.06 6.69
CA LYS A 266 -19.84 -25.16 5.54
C LYS A 266 -20.31 -25.85 4.25
N ASN A 267 -20.52 -27.18 4.24
CA ASN A 267 -21.01 -27.96 3.11
C ASN A 267 -20.24 -27.71 1.81
N GLN A 268 -18.91 -27.67 1.90
CA GLN A 268 -18.04 -27.40 0.75
C GLN A 268 -17.81 -28.67 -0.09
N PRO A 269 -17.51 -28.52 -1.40
CA PRO A 269 -17.16 -29.66 -2.24
C PRO A 269 -15.84 -30.30 -1.78
N ALA A 270 -15.84 -31.64 -1.67
CA ALA A 270 -14.66 -32.43 -1.33
C ALA A 270 -14.40 -33.55 -2.34
N PHE A 271 -13.14 -33.96 -2.43
CA PHE A 271 -12.66 -34.91 -3.43
C PHE A 271 -11.81 -36.01 -2.80
N ILE A 272 -11.94 -37.24 -3.27
CA ILE A 272 -11.01 -38.34 -2.97
C ILE A 272 -10.09 -38.52 -4.18
N LEU A 273 -8.78 -38.42 -3.96
CA LEU A 273 -7.72 -38.65 -4.92
C LEU A 273 -6.97 -39.94 -4.59
N ASN A 274 -6.46 -40.64 -5.60
CA ASN A 274 -5.55 -41.77 -5.39
C ASN A 274 -4.10 -41.29 -5.13
N ALA A 275 -3.17 -42.22 -4.93
CA ALA A 275 -1.76 -41.91 -4.66
C ALA A 275 -1.05 -41.14 -5.80
N GLU A 276 -1.53 -41.26 -7.04
CA GLU A 276 -1.03 -40.52 -8.20
C GLU A 276 -1.71 -39.14 -8.38
N GLY A 277 -2.59 -38.72 -7.46
CA GLY A 277 -3.30 -37.44 -7.51
C GLY A 277 -4.51 -37.41 -8.46
N LYS A 278 -4.92 -38.57 -9.00
CA LYS A 278 -6.10 -38.68 -9.88
C LYS A 278 -7.38 -38.70 -9.05
N LEU A 279 -8.38 -37.93 -9.49
CA LEU A 279 -9.72 -37.93 -8.91
C LEU A 279 -10.38 -39.31 -9.02
N VAL A 280 -10.83 -39.83 -7.88
CA VAL A 280 -11.52 -41.12 -7.74
C VAL A 280 -13.00 -40.91 -7.45
N LYS A 281 -13.34 -39.96 -6.56
CA LYS A 281 -14.73 -39.72 -6.14
C LYS A 281 -14.95 -38.27 -5.70
N ASN A 282 -16.10 -37.70 -6.07
CA ASN A 282 -16.62 -36.47 -5.47
C ASN A 282 -17.48 -36.84 -4.25
N ILE A 283 -17.33 -36.10 -3.16
CA ILE A 283 -18.00 -36.38 -1.89
C ILE A 283 -18.55 -35.08 -1.29
N ALA A 284 -19.62 -35.19 -0.47
CA ALA A 284 -20.13 -34.06 0.29
C ALA A 284 -19.66 -34.14 1.75
N THR A 285 -19.55 -32.98 2.39
CA THR A 285 -19.22 -32.86 3.81
C THR A 285 -20.46 -32.92 4.70
N ASN A 286 -20.24 -33.08 6.01
CA ASN A 286 -21.24 -33.17 7.08
C ASN A 286 -22.27 -34.31 6.94
N ARG A 287 -21.92 -35.35 6.17
CA ARG A 287 -22.68 -36.60 6.08
C ARG A 287 -21.75 -37.79 5.84
N LYS A 288 -22.27 -39.00 6.07
CA LYS A 288 -21.54 -40.24 5.75
C LYS A 288 -21.47 -40.43 4.24
N GLU A 289 -20.27 -40.70 3.75
CA GLU A 289 -19.96 -40.97 2.35
C GLU A 289 -19.41 -42.40 2.23
N ASP A 290 -20.07 -43.22 1.41
CA ASP A 290 -19.71 -44.62 1.21
C ASP A 290 -18.34 -44.74 0.52
N VAL A 291 -17.42 -45.53 1.10
CA VAL A 291 -16.10 -45.83 0.53
C VAL A 291 -15.86 -47.33 0.37
N SER A 292 -16.86 -48.17 0.64
CA SER A 292 -16.77 -49.64 0.60
C SER A 292 -16.38 -50.23 -0.76
N THR A 293 -16.55 -49.43 -1.83
CA THR A 293 -16.21 -49.80 -3.21
C THR A 293 -14.76 -49.45 -3.59
N LEU A 294 -14.04 -48.70 -2.75
CA LEU A 294 -12.64 -48.38 -2.97
C LEU A 294 -11.76 -49.58 -2.65
N GLN A 295 -10.69 -49.78 -3.42
CA GLN A 295 -9.73 -50.83 -3.15
C GLN A 295 -8.89 -50.48 -1.91
N PRO A 296 -8.42 -51.47 -1.13
CA PRO A 296 -7.51 -51.20 -0.01
C PRO A 296 -6.26 -50.45 -0.48
N GLY A 297 -5.92 -49.36 0.20
CA GLY A 297 -4.85 -48.47 -0.25
C GLY A 297 -4.83 -47.10 0.41
N VAL A 298 -3.89 -46.26 -0.03
CA VAL A 298 -3.75 -44.87 0.44
C VAL A 298 -4.39 -43.92 -0.57
N TYR A 299 -5.23 -43.04 -0.05
CA TYR A 299 -5.94 -41.99 -0.77
C TYR A 299 -5.71 -40.64 -0.08
N PHE A 300 -6.12 -39.58 -0.75
CA PHE A 300 -6.08 -38.21 -0.22
C PHE A 300 -7.45 -37.56 -0.34
N VAL A 301 -7.96 -37.02 0.75
CA VAL A 301 -9.18 -36.21 0.79
C VAL A 301 -8.78 -34.75 0.66
N GLN A 302 -9.30 -34.07 -0.36
CA GLN A 302 -9.08 -32.65 -0.59
C GLN A 302 -10.36 -31.85 -0.32
N LEU A 303 -10.23 -30.78 0.46
CA LEU A 303 -11.28 -29.80 0.77
C LEU A 303 -10.73 -28.39 0.57
N GLY A 304 -11.02 -27.76 -0.57
CA GLY A 304 -10.35 -26.52 -0.97
C GLY A 304 -8.83 -26.72 -1.13
N THR A 305 -8.03 -26.02 -0.33
CA THR A 305 -6.56 -26.14 -0.27
C THR A 305 -6.08 -27.16 0.78
N ALA A 306 -6.97 -27.70 1.61
CA ALA A 306 -6.66 -28.74 2.60
C ALA A 306 -6.52 -30.11 1.96
N VAL A 307 -5.56 -30.91 2.43
CA VAL A 307 -5.41 -32.31 2.04
C VAL A 307 -5.16 -33.17 3.28
N SER A 308 -5.86 -34.30 3.39
CA SER A 308 -5.64 -35.28 4.46
C SER A 308 -5.51 -36.69 3.89
N LYS A 309 -4.61 -37.48 4.47
CA LYS A 309 -4.40 -38.87 4.09
C LYS A 309 -5.57 -39.72 4.58
N LEU A 310 -6.12 -40.55 3.71
CA LEU A 310 -7.13 -41.57 4.02
C LEU A 310 -6.56 -42.96 3.72
N VAL A 311 -6.73 -43.90 4.65
CA VAL A 311 -6.36 -45.31 4.44
C VAL A 311 -7.64 -46.14 4.33
N ILE A 312 -7.80 -46.87 3.23
CA ILE A 312 -8.89 -47.84 3.03
C ILE A 312 -8.37 -49.25 3.36
N GLN A 313 -9.14 -50.02 4.13
CA GLN A 313 -8.86 -51.40 4.56
C GLN A 313 -9.88 -52.40 4.02
#